data_AF-X6LSR6-F1
#
_entry.id   AF-X6LSR6-F1
#
_cell.length_a   1.000
_cell.length_b   1.000
_cell.length_c   1.000
_cell.angle_alpha   90.00
_cell.angle_beta   90.00
_cell.angle_gamma   90.00
#
_symmetry.space_group_name_H-M   'P 1'
#
loop_
_entity.id
_entity.type
_entity.pdbx_description
1 polymer ?
#
loop_
_entity_poly.entity_id
_entity_poly.type
_entity_poly.pdbx_seq_one_letter_code
_entity_poly.pdbx_strand_id
1 'polypeptide(L)'
;MWRKVGRVCTGVILRPFRGFHPPSDLMQRMACPPFDVIESDEAREMAKGNEKSFLHVDKPEIDFPQGTSQYDDAVYKKGKENLDLFIKNVFLFLFLFLLKWLTQDEKPCLYIYSQEMKVSRTGKVHVQYGIAAEVSAKQYEEKIIKIHEFTRPKKEDDRTRLTDTQSECLFF
;
A
#
# COMPACT_ATOMS: atom_id res chain seq x y z
N MET A 1 -36.53 -15.45 6.60
CA MET A 1 -37.30 -14.46 5.81
C MET A 1 -36.98 -13.06 6.33
N TRP A 2 -35.94 -12.41 5.82
CA TRP A 2 -35.54 -11.07 6.24
C TRP A 2 -36.33 -10.06 5.41
N ARG A 3 -37.27 -9.35 6.03
CA ARG A 3 -38.02 -8.28 5.39
C ARG A 3 -37.08 -7.11 5.10
N LYS A 4 -36.82 -6.85 3.81
CA LYS A 4 -36.27 -5.60 3.30
C LYS A 4 -37.23 -4.47 3.67
N VAL A 5 -36.91 -3.72 4.72
CA VAL A 5 -37.48 -2.38 4.92
C VAL A 5 -36.50 -1.42 4.25
N GLY A 6 -36.96 -0.85 3.13
CA GLY A 6 -36.17 0.03 2.28
C GLY A 6 -35.80 1.33 2.98
N ARG A 7 -34.50 1.49 3.24
CA ARG A 7 -33.81 2.72 2.84
C ARG A 7 -32.77 2.30 1.81
N VAL A 8 -32.92 2.80 0.59
CA VAL A 8 -31.79 2.80 -0.35
C VAL A 8 -30.78 3.76 0.26
N CYS A 9 -29.68 3.25 0.81
CA CYS A 9 -28.57 4.09 1.21
C CYS A 9 -28.07 4.79 -0.06
N THR A 10 -28.36 6.08 -0.22
CA THR A 10 -27.92 6.89 -1.35
C THR A 10 -26.47 7.37 -1.21
N GLY A 11 -25.76 6.93 -0.16
CA GLY A 11 -24.38 7.29 0.13
C GLY A 11 -23.38 6.20 -0.24
N VAL A 12 -22.10 6.56 -0.21
CA VAL A 12 -20.98 5.62 -0.37
C VAL A 12 -21.01 4.60 0.79
N ILE A 13 -20.94 3.32 0.45
CA ILE A 13 -20.86 2.25 1.44
C ILE A 13 -19.38 2.00 1.75
N LEU A 14 -19.02 2.16 3.02
CA LEU A 14 -17.70 1.83 3.54
C LEU A 14 -17.76 0.47 4.26
N ARG A 15 -16.83 -0.43 3.95
CA ARG A 15 -16.66 -1.69 4.67
C ARG A 15 -15.29 -1.71 5.38
N PRO A 16 -15.24 -2.06 6.67
CA PRO A 16 -13.98 -2.23 7.36
C PRO A 16 -13.24 -3.48 6.85
N PHE A 17 -11.92 -3.50 7.02
CA PHE A 17 -11.08 -4.64 6.63
C PHE A 17 -9.93 -4.85 7.61
N ARG A 18 -9.24 -5.99 7.51
CA ARG A 18 -8.08 -6.31 8.36
C ARG A 18 -6.80 -5.90 7.63
N GLY A 19 -6.32 -4.71 7.94
CA GLY A 19 -5.09 -4.15 7.39
C GLY A 19 -3.84 -4.77 8.00
N PHE A 20 -2.75 -4.70 7.25
CA PHE A 20 -1.42 -4.97 7.74
C PHE A 20 -0.72 -3.65 8.08
N HIS A 21 -0.05 -3.62 9.22
CA HIS A 21 0.71 -2.46 9.66
C HIS A 21 2.04 -2.90 10.30
N PRO A 22 3.12 -2.11 10.21
CA PRO A 22 4.34 -2.40 10.93
C PRO A 22 4.15 -2.21 12.44
N PRO A 23 4.92 -2.92 13.28
CA PRO A 23 5.17 -2.52 14.66
C PRO A 23 5.75 -1.10 14.72
N SER A 24 5.40 -0.34 15.77
CA SER A 24 5.80 1.07 15.89
C SER A 24 7.31 1.30 15.87
N ASP A 25 8.10 0.34 16.35
CA ASP A 25 9.56 0.37 16.36
C ASP A 25 10.20 0.10 14.98
N LEU A 26 9.44 -0.51 14.04
CA LEU A 26 9.88 -0.75 12.67
C LEU A 26 9.37 0.29 11.66
N MET A 27 8.35 1.07 12.03
CA MET A 27 7.68 2.05 11.17
C MET A 27 8.67 2.96 10.41
N GLN A 28 9.63 3.58 11.12
CA GLN A 28 10.60 4.50 10.50
C GLN A 28 11.57 3.81 9.53
N ARG A 29 11.84 2.51 9.72
CA ARG A 29 12.71 1.74 8.84
C ARG A 29 11.97 1.20 7.61
N MET A 30 10.65 1.07 7.72
CA MET A 30 9.82 0.51 6.68
C MET A 30 9.23 1.57 5.76
N ALA A 31 8.80 2.70 6.32
CA ALA A 31 8.18 3.79 5.58
C ALA A 31 9.09 4.29 4.47
N CYS A 32 8.50 4.49 3.28
CA CYS A 32 9.15 5.07 2.12
C CYS A 32 8.22 6.08 1.43
N PRO A 33 8.76 6.97 0.60
CA PRO A 33 7.95 7.81 -0.27
C PRO A 33 7.10 6.96 -1.24
N PRO A 34 6.02 7.51 -1.80
CA PRO A 34 5.29 6.87 -2.89
C PRO A 34 6.23 6.49 -4.05
N PHE A 35 6.06 5.30 -4.61
CA PHE A 35 6.95 4.76 -5.64
C PHE A 35 6.99 5.58 -6.94
N ASP A 36 5.94 6.35 -7.22
CA ASP A 36 5.83 7.16 -8.45
C ASP A 36 6.40 8.59 -8.31
N VAL A 37 6.98 8.92 -7.15
CA VAL A 37 7.68 10.20 -6.91
C VAL A 37 9.20 10.07 -6.78
N ILE A 38 9.74 8.85 -6.92
CA ILE A 38 11.18 8.56 -6.83
C ILE A 38 11.63 7.69 -8.00
N GLU A 39 12.85 7.96 -8.49
CA GLU A 39 13.46 7.16 -9.56
C GLU A 39 14.09 5.86 -9.00
N SER A 40 14.31 4.84 -9.85
CA SER A 40 14.84 3.55 -9.38
C SER A 40 16.24 3.63 -8.78
N ASP A 41 17.09 4.55 -9.28
CA ASP A 41 18.43 4.76 -8.72
C ASP A 41 18.37 5.45 -7.35
N GLU A 42 17.47 6.42 -7.15
CA GLU A 42 17.23 7.05 -5.85
C GLU A 42 16.69 6.03 -4.85
N ALA A 43 15.71 5.22 -5.27
CA ALA A 43 15.13 4.17 -4.45
C ALA A 43 16.19 3.14 -3.99
N ARG A 44 17.13 2.78 -4.89
CA ARG A 44 18.24 1.86 -4.56
C ARG A 44 19.15 2.41 -3.48
N GLU A 45 19.52 3.69 -3.57
CA GLU A 45 20.35 4.32 -2.54
C GLU A 45 19.57 4.51 -1.23
N MET A 46 18.26 4.81 -1.28
CA MET A 46 17.41 4.90 -0.09
C MET A 46 17.23 3.57 0.64
N ALA A 47 17.15 2.44 -0.08
CA ALA A 47 16.99 1.11 0.50
C ALA A 47 18.33 0.46 0.91
N LYS A 48 19.46 1.07 0.55
CA LYS A 48 20.79 0.49 0.76
C LYS A 48 21.09 0.19 2.23
N GLY A 49 21.38 -1.08 2.51
CA GLY A 49 21.65 -1.55 3.88
C GLY A 49 20.40 -1.63 4.77
N ASN A 50 19.20 -1.44 4.21
CA ASN A 50 17.94 -1.53 4.93
C ASN A 50 16.97 -2.51 4.25
N GLU A 51 17.17 -3.80 4.52
CA GLU A 51 16.29 -4.90 4.06
C GLU A 51 14.80 -4.72 4.42
N LYS A 52 14.49 -3.87 5.41
CA LYS A 52 13.12 -3.62 5.89
C LYS A 52 12.42 -2.50 5.13
N SER A 53 13.12 -1.81 4.23
CA SER A 53 12.53 -0.75 3.43
C SER A 53 11.41 -1.32 2.56
N PHE A 54 10.24 -0.71 2.59
CA PHE A 54 9.13 -1.15 1.75
C PHE A 54 9.37 -0.92 0.25
N LEU A 55 10.43 -0.18 -0.11
CA LEU A 55 10.90 -0.04 -1.49
C LEU A 55 11.26 -1.38 -2.14
N HIS A 56 11.65 -2.39 -1.37
CA HIS A 56 11.86 -3.74 -1.90
C HIS A 56 10.56 -4.38 -2.43
N VAL A 57 9.40 -3.93 -1.95
CA VAL A 57 8.07 -4.36 -2.44
C VAL A 57 7.55 -3.42 -3.52
N ASP A 58 7.61 -2.11 -3.27
CA ASP A 58 7.03 -1.08 -4.14
C ASP A 58 7.85 -0.79 -5.40
N LYS A 59 9.17 -0.98 -5.35
CA LYS A 59 10.10 -0.82 -6.47
C LYS A 59 11.07 -2.01 -6.54
N PRO A 60 10.59 -3.25 -6.79
CA PRO A 60 11.43 -4.45 -6.69
C PRO A 60 12.59 -4.46 -7.67
N GLU A 61 12.58 -3.63 -8.71
CA GLU A 61 13.68 -3.47 -9.66
C GLU A 61 14.99 -3.01 -8.99
N ILE A 62 14.93 -2.44 -7.79
CA ILE A 62 16.11 -2.09 -6.99
C ILE A 62 16.90 -3.32 -6.50
N ASP A 63 16.29 -4.51 -6.51
CA ASP A 63 16.95 -5.76 -6.15
C ASP A 63 17.62 -6.44 -7.35
N PHE A 64 17.44 -5.90 -8.56
CA PHE A 64 18.03 -6.40 -9.80
C PHE A 64 19.22 -5.53 -10.25
N PRO A 65 20.05 -6.00 -11.20
CA PRO A 65 21.08 -5.18 -11.81
C PRO A 65 20.51 -3.87 -12.38
N GLN A 66 21.32 -2.80 -12.33
CA GLN A 66 20.92 -1.50 -12.85
C GLN A 66 20.53 -1.59 -14.33
N GLY A 67 19.46 -0.91 -14.72
CA GLY A 67 18.90 -0.96 -16.07
C GLY A 67 17.86 -2.07 -16.31
N THR A 68 17.57 -2.92 -15.32
CA THR A 68 16.44 -3.85 -15.37
C THR A 68 15.13 -3.07 -15.49
N SER A 69 14.24 -3.50 -16.38
CA SER A 69 12.98 -2.81 -16.62
C SER A 69 12.00 -3.09 -15.47
N GLN A 70 11.40 -2.04 -14.92
CA GLN A 70 10.38 -2.14 -13.87
C GLN A 70 9.12 -2.92 -14.32
N TYR A 71 8.94 -3.10 -15.63
CA TYR A 71 7.77 -3.78 -16.21
C TYR A 71 8.01 -5.28 -16.47
N ASP A 72 9.18 -5.80 -16.13
CA ASP A 72 9.53 -7.19 -16.35
C ASP A 72 8.78 -8.11 -15.37
N ASP A 73 8.27 -9.25 -15.84
CA ASP A 73 7.53 -10.21 -15.02
C ASP A 73 8.31 -10.65 -13.76
N ALA A 74 9.63 -10.75 -13.88
CA ALA A 74 10.53 -11.08 -12.77
C ALA A 74 10.51 -10.03 -11.65
N VAL A 75 10.35 -8.75 -11.99
CA VAL A 75 10.25 -7.64 -11.02
C VAL A 75 8.95 -7.76 -10.23
N TYR A 76 7.81 -7.97 -10.90
CA TYR A 76 6.53 -8.16 -10.21
C TYR A 76 6.54 -9.38 -9.29
N LYS A 77 7.13 -10.50 -9.76
CA LYS A 77 7.31 -11.72 -8.95
C LYS A 77 8.18 -11.46 -7.73
N LYS A 78 9.26 -10.69 -7.87
CA LYS A 78 10.15 -10.32 -6.77
C LYS A 78 9.44 -9.45 -5.73
N GLY A 79 8.63 -8.48 -6.16
CA GLY A 79 7.84 -7.67 -5.22
C GLY A 79 6.86 -8.51 -4.41
N LYS A 80 6.20 -9.49 -5.05
CA LYS A 80 5.36 -10.47 -4.35
C LYS A 80 6.14 -11.31 -3.34
N GLU A 81 7.31 -11.82 -3.74
CA GLU A 81 8.18 -12.60 -2.85
C GLU A 81 8.62 -11.76 -1.64
N ASN A 82 8.96 -10.49 -1.85
CA ASN A 82 9.34 -9.56 -0.81
C ASN A 82 8.15 -9.23 0.11
N LEU A 83 6.96 -8.99 -0.44
CA LEU A 83 5.73 -8.78 0.34
C LEU A 83 5.43 -9.99 1.24
N ASP A 84 5.49 -11.20 0.66
CA ASP A 84 5.34 -12.46 1.38
C ASP A 84 6.33 -12.57 2.56
N LEU A 85 7.57 -12.10 2.40
CA LEU A 85 8.57 -12.09 3.47
C LEU A 85 8.23 -11.10 4.59
N PHE A 86 7.62 -9.95 4.26
CA PHE A 86 7.20 -8.98 5.27
C PHE A 86 6.02 -9.51 6.11
N ILE A 87 5.14 -10.30 5.50
CA ILE A 87 3.93 -10.87 6.13
C ILE A 87 4.24 -12.18 6.88
N LYS A 88 5.03 -13.07 6.28
CA LYS A 88 5.21 -14.43 6.79
C LYS A 88 6.05 -14.43 8.07
N ASN A 89 5.50 -15.05 9.10
CA ASN A 89 6.26 -15.58 10.21
C ASN A 89 7.16 -16.72 9.70
N VAL A 90 8.44 -16.45 9.43
CA VAL A 90 9.38 -17.52 9.11
C VAL A 90 9.68 -18.29 10.39
N PHE A 91 9.15 -19.52 10.49
CA PHE A 91 9.49 -20.48 11.55
C PHE A 91 10.58 -21.41 11.00
N LEU A 92 11.84 -20.96 11.02
CA LEU A 92 12.95 -21.87 10.72
C LEU A 92 13.24 -22.75 11.95
N PHE A 93 13.47 -24.03 11.67
CA PHE A 93 13.68 -25.12 12.61
C PHE A 93 14.60 -24.73 13.78
N LEU A 94 14.07 -24.83 15.00
CA LEU A 94 14.74 -24.67 16.30
C LEU A 94 15.51 -23.33 16.49
N PHE A 95 14.96 -22.47 17.34
CA PHE A 95 15.63 -21.34 18.02
C PHE A 95 15.58 -19.90 17.45
N LEU A 96 14.98 -19.62 16.30
CA LEU A 96 14.81 -18.23 15.84
C LEU A 96 13.33 -17.87 15.66
N PHE A 97 12.80 -17.13 16.63
CA PHE A 97 11.49 -16.48 16.52
C PHE A 97 11.57 -15.35 15.46
N LEU A 98 10.78 -15.53 14.40
CA LEU A 98 9.99 -14.55 13.64
C LEU A 98 10.68 -13.27 13.12
N LEU A 99 11.04 -13.26 11.84
CA LEU A 99 10.93 -12.04 11.02
C LEU A 99 9.44 -11.78 10.78
N LYS A 100 8.79 -11.03 11.67
CA LYS A 100 7.42 -10.53 11.45
C LYS A 100 7.50 -9.01 11.39
N TRP A 101 7.64 -8.46 10.18
CA TRP A 101 7.75 -7.00 10.03
C TRP A 101 6.39 -6.32 9.87
N LEU A 102 5.35 -7.07 9.50
CA LEU A 102 3.97 -6.61 9.46
C LEU A 102 3.07 -7.43 10.38
N THR A 103 2.14 -6.76 11.05
CA THR A 103 1.07 -7.38 11.84
C THR A 103 -0.27 -7.09 11.21
N GLN A 104 -1.11 -8.13 11.09
CA GLN A 104 -2.49 -7.98 10.67
C GLN A 104 -3.38 -7.71 11.89
N ASP A 105 -4.33 -6.80 11.74
CA ASP A 105 -5.37 -6.58 12.73
C ASP A 105 -6.25 -7.82 12.92
N GLU A 106 -6.59 -8.14 14.17
CA GLU A 106 -7.44 -9.29 14.51
C GLU A 106 -8.88 -9.11 14.00
N LYS A 107 -9.36 -7.86 13.96
CA LYS A 107 -10.73 -7.50 13.61
C LYS A 107 -10.73 -6.52 12.45
N PRO A 108 -11.76 -6.54 11.59
CA PRO A 108 -11.92 -5.51 10.57
C PRO A 108 -12.04 -4.11 11.19
N CYS A 109 -11.25 -3.17 10.70
CA CYS A 109 -11.20 -1.79 11.16
C CYS A 109 -11.49 -0.81 10.00
N LEU A 110 -11.94 0.40 10.36
CA LEU A 110 -11.82 1.57 9.50
C LEU A 110 -10.58 2.34 9.95
N TYR A 111 -9.77 2.78 9.00
CA TYR A 111 -8.51 3.46 9.31
C TYR A 111 -8.65 4.95 9.04
N ILE A 112 -8.01 5.75 9.87
CA ILE A 112 -7.89 7.20 9.68
C ILE A 112 -6.42 7.48 9.42
N TYR A 113 -6.13 8.20 8.35
CA TYR A 113 -4.77 8.68 8.06
C TYR A 113 -4.73 10.20 8.13
N SER A 114 -3.54 10.74 8.39
CA SER A 114 -3.24 12.17 8.28
C SER A 114 -2.08 12.39 7.32
N GLN A 115 -2.15 13.48 6.57
CA GLN A 115 -1.09 13.94 5.67
C GLN A 115 -0.79 15.39 5.99
N GLU A 116 0.46 15.68 6.34
CA GLU A 116 0.96 17.02 6.56
C GLU A 116 1.74 17.49 5.35
N MET A 117 1.35 18.63 4.78
CA MET A 117 1.99 19.22 3.61
C MET A 117 2.38 20.67 3.89
N LYS A 118 3.64 21.01 3.62
CA LYS A 118 4.11 22.40 3.67
C LYS A 118 3.85 23.07 2.32
N VAL A 119 3.00 24.09 2.30
CA VAL A 119 2.66 24.83 1.08
C VAL A 119 3.87 25.68 0.67
N SER A 120 4.53 25.32 -0.43
CA SER A 120 5.82 25.90 -0.84
C SER A 120 5.78 27.43 -1.00
N ARG A 121 4.64 28.01 -1.42
CA ARG A 121 4.50 29.46 -1.63
C ARG A 121 4.29 30.27 -0.35
N THR A 122 3.66 29.70 0.66
CA THR A 122 3.27 30.43 1.89
C THR A 122 4.02 29.95 3.12
N GLY A 123 4.73 28.82 3.03
CA GLY A 123 5.36 28.16 4.16
C GLY A 123 4.38 27.55 5.16
N LYS A 124 3.06 27.70 4.93
CA LYS A 124 2.00 27.22 5.83
C LYS A 124 1.94 25.71 5.80
N VAL A 125 1.80 25.12 6.98
CA VAL A 125 1.51 23.70 7.15
C VAL A 125 0.00 23.46 7.00
N HIS A 126 -0.36 22.56 6.09
CA HIS A 126 -1.72 22.07 5.91
C HIS A 126 -1.79 20.61 6.30
N VAL A 127 -2.79 20.25 7.12
CA VAL A 127 -3.03 18.87 7.53
C VAL A 127 -4.36 18.42 6.96
N GLN A 128 -4.33 17.33 6.20
CA GLN A 128 -5.50 16.65 5.65
C GLN A 128 -5.68 15.31 6.36
N TYR A 129 -6.92 14.98 6.69
CA TYR A 129 -7.29 13.67 7.21
C TYR A 129 -8.13 12.93 6.17
N GLY A 130 -8.01 11.61 6.14
CA GLY A 130 -8.84 10.76 5.29
C GLY A 130 -9.18 9.44 5.94
N ILE A 131 -10.12 8.72 5.33
CA ILE A 131 -10.55 7.39 5.77
C ILE A 131 -10.06 6.40 4.74
N ALA A 132 -9.44 5.31 5.21
CA ALA A 132 -9.18 4.14 4.37
C ALA A 132 -10.13 3.01 4.77
N ALA A 133 -10.85 2.51 3.76
CA ALA A 133 -11.89 1.50 3.88
C ALA A 133 -12.08 0.80 2.53
N GLU A 134 -12.67 -0.39 2.54
CA GLU A 134 -13.15 -1.01 1.31
C GLU A 134 -14.40 -0.27 0.82
N VAL A 135 -14.50 -0.09 -0.50
CA VAL A 135 -15.64 0.57 -1.16
C VAL A 135 -16.16 -0.27 -2.31
N SER A 136 -17.41 -0.05 -2.71
CA SER A 136 -18.01 -0.79 -3.81
C SER A 136 -17.46 -0.33 -5.17
N ALA A 137 -16.83 -1.26 -5.91
CA ALA A 137 -16.43 -1.03 -7.30
C ALA A 137 -17.61 -0.60 -8.17
N LYS A 138 -18.79 -1.18 -7.96
CA LYS A 138 -20.03 -0.77 -8.63
C LYS A 138 -20.40 0.69 -8.35
N GLN A 139 -20.29 1.17 -7.11
CA GLN A 139 -20.55 2.58 -6.78
C GLN A 139 -19.50 3.53 -7.38
N TYR A 140 -18.28 3.05 -7.65
CA TYR A 140 -17.25 3.78 -8.39
C TYR A 140 -17.62 3.89 -9.89
N GLU A 141 -17.98 2.78 -10.53
CA GLU A 141 -18.41 2.73 -11.94
C GLU A 141 -19.66 3.59 -12.20
N GLU A 142 -20.63 3.55 -11.27
CA GLU A 142 -21.87 4.34 -11.33
C GLU A 142 -21.66 5.83 -10.97
N LYS A 143 -20.42 6.27 -10.71
CA LYS A 143 -20.04 7.66 -10.35
C LYS A 143 -20.74 8.22 -9.10
N ILE A 144 -21.20 7.31 -8.22
CA ILE A 144 -21.69 7.64 -6.88
C ILE A 144 -20.49 8.07 -6.02
N ILE A 145 -19.38 7.34 -6.11
CA ILE A 145 -18.09 7.76 -5.56
C ILE A 145 -17.49 8.80 -6.50
N LYS A 146 -17.20 10.00 -5.97
CA LYS A 146 -16.60 11.08 -6.77
C LYS A 146 -15.11 10.84 -6.99
N ILE A 147 -14.69 11.00 -8.23
CA ILE A 147 -13.30 10.85 -8.66
C ILE A 147 -12.65 12.23 -8.60
N HIS A 148 -11.53 12.35 -7.90
CA HIS A 148 -10.81 13.60 -7.70
C HIS A 148 -9.58 13.75 -8.62
N GLU A 149 -9.15 12.66 -9.27
CA GLU A 149 -8.01 12.64 -10.19
C GLU A 149 -8.32 11.79 -11.42
N PHE A 150 -8.07 12.33 -12.62
CA PHE A 150 -8.10 11.57 -13.87
C PHE A 150 -6.71 10.98 -14.13
N THR A 151 -6.51 9.73 -13.71
CA THR A 151 -5.23 9.04 -13.89
C THR A 151 -5.07 8.62 -15.36
N ARG A 152 -3.83 8.64 -15.89
CA ARG A 152 -3.57 8.19 -17.27
C ARG A 152 -3.71 6.66 -17.36
N PRO A 153 -4.25 6.09 -18.45
CA PRO A 153 -4.48 4.64 -18.57
C PRO A 153 -3.25 3.78 -18.27
N LYS A 154 -2.06 4.19 -18.76
CA LYS A 154 -0.80 3.48 -18.50
C LYS A 154 -0.46 3.35 -17.01
N LYS A 155 -0.79 4.36 -16.19
CA LYS A 155 -0.61 4.31 -14.72
C LYS A 155 -1.67 3.43 -14.06
N GLU A 156 -2.86 3.34 -14.64
CA GLU A 156 -3.94 2.48 -14.14
C GLU A 156 -3.64 1.00 -14.40
N ASP A 157 -3.15 0.65 -15.59
CA ASP A 157 -2.76 -0.71 -15.95
C ASP A 157 -1.64 -1.24 -15.04
N ASP A 158 -0.62 -0.41 -14.79
CA ASP A 158 0.48 -0.74 -13.89
C ASP A 158 0.00 -0.92 -12.44
N ARG A 159 -0.85 -0.01 -11.93
CA ARG A 159 -1.48 -0.14 -10.61
C ARG A 159 -2.36 -1.39 -10.50
N THR A 160 -3.08 -1.74 -11.56
CA THR A 160 -3.92 -2.95 -11.60
C THR A 160 -3.04 -4.19 -11.51
N ARG A 161 -1.95 -4.25 -12.29
CA ARG A 161 -1.02 -5.36 -12.27
C ARG A 161 -0.28 -5.51 -10.95
N LEU A 162 0.14 -4.40 -10.35
CA LEU A 162 0.70 -4.36 -8.99
C LEU A 162 -0.32 -4.89 -7.99
N THR A 163 -1.57 -4.42 -8.05
CA THR A 163 -2.65 -4.88 -7.17
C THR A 163 -2.90 -6.38 -7.38
N ASP A 164 -3.05 -6.87 -8.60
CA ASP A 164 -3.31 -8.30 -8.87
C ASP A 164 -2.17 -9.22 -8.42
N THR A 165 -0.93 -8.74 -8.47
CA THR A 165 0.25 -9.56 -8.16
C THR A 165 0.71 -9.43 -6.71
N GLN A 166 0.51 -8.26 -6.10
CA GLN A 166 1.03 -7.84 -4.79
C GLN A 166 -0.09 -7.27 -3.89
N SER A 167 -1.31 -7.83 -3.96
CA SER A 167 -2.45 -7.36 -3.16
C SER A 167 -2.32 -7.78 -1.70
N GLU A 168 -1.86 -6.88 -0.83
CA GLU A 168 -2.32 -6.81 0.55
C GLU A 168 -2.50 -5.34 0.98
N CYS A 169 -3.61 -5.04 1.65
CA CYS A 169 -3.89 -3.68 2.11
C CYS A 169 -2.97 -3.32 3.28
N LEU A 170 -1.91 -2.59 2.95
CA LEU A 170 -0.85 -2.16 3.82
C LEU A 170 -1.00 -0.71 4.25
N PHE A 171 -0.72 -0.46 5.52
CA PHE A 171 -0.78 0.86 6.13
C PHE A 171 0.57 1.21 6.75
N PHE A 172 1.06 2.38 6.40
CA PHE A 172 2.22 3.05 6.98
C PHE A 172 1.79 4.33 7.68
#